data_AF-A0AAT9GRC4-F1
#
_entry.id   AF-A0AAT9GRC4-F1
#
_cell.length_a   1.000
_cell.length_b   1.000
_cell.length_c   1.000
_cell.angle_alpha   90.00
_cell.angle_beta   90.00
_cell.angle_gamma   90.00
#
_symmetry.space_group_name_H-M   'P 1'
#
loop_
_entity.id
_entity.type
_entity.pdbx_description
1 polymer ?
#
loop_
_entity_poly.entity_id
_entity_poly.type
_entity_poly.pdbx_seq_one_letter_code
_entity_poly.pdbx_strand_id
1 'polypeptide(L)'
;MKCPYCGSENLVWDYKNGNLVCTECGSVLDKIYSYDNYQDNNEEIILVTKSLYPDFFQKIERITKYNKVRTVKRKGLEKIIVYNGSLLRESSLNALKAIENNEKLLLLYDIIDTHPMFQSKNSKYKLAVALYLYDKREFNRLSRNLNISEKYMKKILTKIKITEKIKLQLHMRERLNT
;
A
#
# COMPACT_ATOMS: atom_id res chain seq x y z
N MET A 1 -26.70 -7.10 0.49
CA MET A 1 -26.12 -6.41 1.66
C MET A 1 -26.22 -4.92 1.38
N LYS A 2 -26.61 -4.11 2.37
CA LYS A 2 -26.80 -2.65 2.20
C LYS A 2 -25.78 -1.89 3.02
N CYS A 3 -25.37 -0.73 2.53
CA CYS A 3 -24.57 0.22 3.28
C CYS A 3 -25.40 0.73 4.49
N PRO A 4 -24.90 0.61 5.73
CA PRO A 4 -25.62 1.08 6.92
C PRO A 4 -25.67 2.60 7.03
N TYR A 5 -24.82 3.32 6.29
CA TYR A 5 -24.74 4.78 6.35
C TYR A 5 -25.66 5.48 5.35
N CYS A 6 -25.75 4.97 4.11
CA CYS A 6 -26.55 5.59 3.05
C CYS A 6 -27.66 4.69 2.48
N GLY A 7 -27.79 3.45 2.97
CA GLY A 7 -28.78 2.48 2.50
C GLY A 7 -28.50 1.87 1.13
N SER A 8 -27.45 2.33 0.42
CA SER A 8 -27.12 1.87 -0.93
C SER A 8 -26.78 0.37 -0.98
N GLU A 9 -27.20 -0.28 -2.06
CA GLU A 9 -26.85 -1.68 -2.38
C GLU A 9 -25.57 -1.78 -3.22
N ASN A 10 -25.03 -0.66 -3.69
CA ASN A 10 -23.87 -0.60 -4.56
C ASN A 10 -22.58 -0.69 -3.72
N LEU A 11 -22.10 -1.92 -3.54
CA LEU A 11 -20.91 -2.26 -2.79
C LEU A 11 -19.87 -2.90 -3.72
N VAL A 12 -18.64 -2.39 -3.68
CA VAL A 12 -17.52 -2.86 -4.49
C VAL A 12 -16.38 -3.33 -3.60
N TRP A 13 -15.77 -4.43 -4.01
CA TRP A 13 -14.54 -4.93 -3.40
C TRP A 13 -13.34 -4.15 -3.93
N ASP A 14 -12.69 -3.42 -3.04
CA ASP A 14 -11.34 -2.90 -3.26
C ASP A 14 -10.34 -4.02 -2.97
N TYR A 15 -10.03 -4.79 -4.02
CA TYR A 15 -9.04 -5.87 -3.95
C TYR A 15 -7.61 -5.37 -3.67
N LYS A 16 -7.30 -4.08 -3.91
CA LYS A 16 -5.97 -3.51 -3.64
C LYS A 16 -5.72 -3.42 -2.14
N ASN A 17 -6.74 -2.95 -1.41
CA ASN A 17 -6.65 -2.75 0.04
C ASN A 17 -7.34 -3.85 0.86
N GLY A 18 -8.07 -4.76 0.21
CA GLY A 18 -8.84 -5.81 0.86
C GLY A 18 -10.07 -5.27 1.59
N ASN A 19 -10.64 -4.17 1.10
CA ASN A 19 -11.77 -3.49 1.72
C ASN A 19 -13.06 -3.75 0.92
N LEU A 20 -14.20 -3.83 1.59
CA LEU A 20 -15.51 -3.69 0.98
C LEU A 20 -15.95 -2.24 1.12
N VAL A 21 -16.22 -1.56 0.00
CA VAL A 21 -16.50 -0.12 -0.02
C VAL A 21 -17.86 0.13 -0.67
N CYS A 22 -18.67 1.01 -0.09
CA CYS A 22 -19.86 1.52 -0.75
C CYS A 22 -19.46 2.54 -1.82
N THR A 23 -19.91 2.35 -3.05
CA THR A 23 -19.56 3.27 -4.16
C THR A 23 -20.31 4.59 -4.08
N GLU A 24 -21.45 4.61 -3.38
CA GLU A 24 -22.32 5.79 -3.30
C GLU A 24 -21.79 6.82 -2.29
N CYS A 25 -21.34 6.36 -1.13
CA CYS A 25 -20.89 7.25 -0.04
C CYS A 25 -19.42 7.05 0.34
N GLY A 26 -18.69 6.14 -0.33
CA GLY A 26 -17.28 5.88 -0.07
C GLY A 26 -16.98 5.15 1.25
N SER A 27 -18.01 4.75 2.02
CA SER A 27 -17.80 4.12 3.32
C SER A 27 -17.20 2.72 3.18
N VAL A 28 -16.18 2.43 4.00
CA VAL A 28 -15.61 1.08 4.13
C VAL A 28 -16.46 0.27 5.11
N LEU A 29 -17.06 -0.81 4.63
CA LEU A 29 -18.02 -1.63 5.38
C LEU A 29 -17.40 -2.87 6.02
N ASP A 30 -16.39 -3.45 5.39
CA ASP A 30 -15.72 -4.65 5.87
C ASP A 30 -14.28 -4.72 5.36
N LYS A 31 -13.43 -5.52 6.02
CA LYS A 31 -12.02 -5.73 5.65
C LYS A 31 -11.70 -7.23 5.65
N ILE A 32 -11.18 -7.72 4.53
CA ILE A 32 -10.80 -9.14 4.35
C ILE A 32 -9.63 -9.55 5.26
N TYR A 33 -8.76 -8.61 5.59
CA TYR A 33 -7.59 -8.84 6.45
C TYR A 33 -7.86 -8.32 7.87
N SER A 34 -8.04 -9.21 8.85
CA SER A 34 -7.84 -8.82 10.25
C SER A 34 -6.34 -8.80 10.52
N TYR A 35 -5.81 -7.62 10.83
CA TYR A 35 -4.50 -7.47 11.43
C TYR A 35 -4.72 -7.25 12.92
N ASP A 36 -5.13 -8.30 13.63
CA ASP A 36 -5.04 -8.29 15.09
C ASP A 36 -3.56 -8.30 15.44
N ASN A 37 -3.01 -7.14 15.79
CA ASN A 37 -1.86 -7.04 16.68
C ASN A 37 -1.73 -5.62 17.24
N TYR A 38 -1.73 -5.57 18.58
CA TYR A 38 -1.53 -4.45 19.51
C TYR A 38 -2.72 -3.53 19.77
N GLN A 39 -3.52 -3.92 20.77
CA GLN A 39 -3.96 -2.97 21.80
C GLN A 39 -2.69 -2.32 22.37
N ASP A 40 -2.36 -1.13 21.87
CA ASP A 40 -1.61 -0.15 22.64
C ASP A 40 -2.64 0.55 23.53
N ASN A 41 -2.32 0.70 24.82
CA ASN A 41 -3.22 1.19 25.86
C ASN A 41 -3.47 2.72 25.76
N ASN A 42 -3.87 3.20 24.59
CA ASN A 42 -4.44 4.54 24.44
C ASN A 42 -5.82 4.41 23.81
N GLU A 43 -6.81 4.75 24.64
CA GLU A 43 -8.23 4.72 24.36
C GLU A 43 -8.59 5.57 23.14
N GLU A 44 -8.88 4.91 22.02
CA GLU A 44 -10.06 5.25 21.24
C GLU A 44 -10.88 3.97 21.09
N ILE A 45 -12.01 3.94 21.79
CA ILE A 45 -12.98 2.85 21.73
C ILE A 45 -13.55 2.84 20.31
N ILE A 46 -12.92 2.07 19.42
CA ILE A 46 -13.56 1.69 18.17
C ILE A 46 -14.72 0.78 18.60
N LEU A 47 -15.93 1.34 18.62
CA LEU A 47 -17.17 0.59 18.69
C LEU A 47 -17.24 -0.30 17.44
N VAL A 48 -16.63 -1.48 17.54
CA VAL A 48 -16.86 -2.57 16.60
C VAL A 48 -18.31 -2.99 16.84
N THR A 49 -19.22 -2.44 16.04
CA THR A 49 -20.61 -2.89 15.97
C THR A 49 -20.56 -4.40 15.86
N LYS A 50 -21.14 -5.10 16.85
CA LYS A 50 -21.25 -6.57 16.90
C LYS A 50 -21.36 -7.12 15.48
N SER A 51 -20.31 -7.77 15.01
CA SER A 51 -20.25 -8.24 13.63
C SER A 51 -21.49 -9.09 13.36
N LEU A 52 -22.17 -8.85 12.25
CA LEU A 52 -23.39 -9.55 11.81
C LEU A 52 -23.17 -11.05 11.48
N TYR A 53 -22.05 -11.64 11.88
CA TYR A 53 -21.67 -13.02 11.54
C TYR A 53 -21.15 -13.80 12.76
N PRO A 54 -21.87 -14.86 13.19
CA PRO A 54 -21.40 -15.80 14.23
C PRO A 54 -20.09 -16.50 13.87
N ASP A 55 -19.84 -16.72 12.58
CA ASP A 55 -18.69 -17.48 12.07
C ASP A 55 -17.35 -16.72 12.12
N PHE A 56 -17.39 -15.41 12.38
CA PHE A 56 -16.18 -14.59 12.47
C PHE A 56 -15.26 -15.10 13.59
N PHE A 57 -15.81 -15.42 14.75
CA PHE A 57 -15.03 -15.90 15.90
C PHE A 57 -14.41 -17.27 15.65
N GLN A 58 -15.13 -18.21 15.05
CA GLN A 58 -14.58 -19.53 14.71
C GLN A 58 -13.44 -19.42 13.68
N LYS A 59 -13.55 -18.49 12.72
CA LYS A 59 -12.50 -18.25 11.73
C LYS A 59 -11.24 -17.66 12.38
N ILE A 60 -11.40 -16.68 13.28
CA ILE A 60 -10.29 -16.11 14.06
C ILE A 60 -9.62 -17.18 14.92
N GLU A 61 -10.40 -18.06 15.56
CA GLU A 61 -9.89 -19.13 16.41
C GLU A 61 -9.06 -20.17 15.61
N ARG A 62 -9.49 -20.52 14.40
CA ARG A 62 -8.71 -21.38 13.49
C ARG A 62 -7.41 -20.71 13.04
N ILE A 63 -7.46 -19.43 12.69
CA ILE A 63 -6.29 -18.66 12.23
C ILE A 63 -5.26 -18.50 13.36
N THR A 64 -5.72 -18.15 14.57
CA THR A 64 -4.86 -18.00 15.75
C THR A 64 -4.23 -19.34 16.16
N LYS A 65 -4.97 -20.44 16.11
CA LYS A 65 -4.44 -21.80 16.38
C LYS A 65 -3.36 -22.21 15.37
N TYR A 66 -3.56 -21.93 14.09
CA TYR A 66 -2.56 -22.22 13.05
C TYR A 66 -1.28 -21.36 13.19
N ASN A 67 -1.44 -20.09 13.58
CA ASN A 67 -0.32 -19.16 13.73
C ASN A 67 0.50 -19.39 15.02
N LYS A 68 -0.10 -19.91 16.10
CA LYS A 68 0.62 -20.27 17.34
C LYS A 68 1.72 -21.33 17.13
N VAL A 69 1.56 -22.23 16.15
CA VAL A 69 2.52 -23.32 15.86
C VAL A 69 3.73 -22.83 15.06
N ARG A 70 3.66 -21.63 14.46
CA ARG A 70 4.74 -21.02 13.68
C ARG A 70 5.37 -19.83 14.40
N THR A 71 5.75 -20.00 15.67
CA THR A 71 6.68 -19.10 16.38
C THR A 71 8.09 -19.21 15.80
N VAL A 72 8.22 -18.84 14.53
CA VAL A 72 9.49 -18.45 13.93
C VAL A 72 9.94 -17.21 14.69
N LYS A 73 11.14 -17.23 15.28
CA LYS A 73 11.82 -16.04 15.82
C LYS A 73 11.93 -14.99 14.71
N ARG A 74 10.93 -14.12 14.56
CA ARG A 74 10.90 -13.07 13.53
C ARG A 74 11.70 -11.87 14.02
N LYS A 75 12.97 -11.78 13.60
CA LYS A 75 13.73 -10.53 13.64
C LYS A 75 12.95 -9.46 12.85
N GLY A 76 12.56 -8.38 13.51
CA GLY A 76 12.11 -7.12 12.91
C GLY A 76 10.81 -7.20 12.11
N LEU A 77 9.67 -7.32 12.79
CA LEU A 77 8.37 -7.05 12.14
C LEU A 77 8.29 -5.55 11.84
N GLU A 78 8.27 -5.20 10.56
CA GLU A 78 8.08 -3.84 10.06
C GLU A 78 6.73 -3.31 10.55
N LYS A 79 6.72 -2.16 11.24
CA LYS A 79 5.52 -1.59 11.87
C LYS A 79 4.50 -1.21 10.79
N ILE A 80 3.23 -1.51 11.03
CA ILE A 80 2.11 -1.03 10.22
C ILE A 80 1.58 0.24 10.90
N ILE A 81 1.32 1.28 10.12
CA ILE A 81 0.84 2.58 10.55
C ILE A 81 -0.44 2.93 9.78
N VAL A 82 -1.27 3.81 10.36
CA VAL A 82 -2.41 4.43 9.68
C VAL A 82 -1.95 5.79 9.15
N TYR A 83 -2.15 6.05 7.86
CA TYR A 83 -1.86 7.34 7.23
C TYR A 83 -2.94 7.64 6.19
N ASN A 84 -3.55 8.83 6.29
CA ASN A 84 -4.72 9.27 5.50
C ASN A 84 -5.82 8.18 5.42
N GLY A 85 -6.15 7.57 6.56
CA GLY A 85 -7.17 6.50 6.67
C GLY A 85 -6.75 5.12 6.12
N SER A 86 -5.55 4.99 5.55
CA SER A 86 -5.04 3.75 4.95
C SER A 86 -3.99 3.08 5.83
N LEU A 87 -4.00 1.74 5.87
CA LEU A 87 -2.99 0.93 6.58
C LEU A 87 -1.76 0.72 5.70
N LEU A 88 -0.60 1.15 6.17
CA LEU A 88 0.63 1.21 5.40
C LEU A 88 1.80 0.65 6.21
N ARG A 89 2.79 0.07 5.52
CA ARG A 89 4.06 -0.26 6.17
C ARG A 89 4.83 1.02 6.45
N GLU A 90 5.48 1.10 7.60
CA GLU A 90 6.27 2.26 8.01
C GLU A 90 7.30 2.68 6.95
N SER A 91 7.94 1.73 6.27
CA SER A 91 8.93 2.09 5.24
C SER A 91 8.32 2.71 3.98
N SER A 92 7.01 2.66 3.80
CA SER A 92 6.29 3.35 2.74
C SER A 92 5.98 4.81 3.08
N LEU A 93 6.03 5.19 4.37
CA LEU A 93 5.62 6.51 4.84
C LEU A 93 6.44 7.63 4.20
N ASN A 94 7.76 7.47 4.18
CA ASN A 94 8.67 8.48 3.62
C ASN A 94 8.43 8.70 2.12
N ALA A 95 8.03 7.65 1.40
CA ALA A 95 7.68 7.76 -0.01
C ALA A 95 6.38 8.55 -0.21
N LEU A 96 5.36 8.28 0.60
CA LEU A 96 4.08 8.98 0.52
C LEU A 96 4.22 10.45 0.90
N LYS A 97 4.93 10.76 1.99
CA LYS A 97 5.25 12.15 2.38
C LYS A 97 6.02 12.90 1.30
N ALA A 98 6.93 12.24 0.60
CA ALA A 98 7.67 12.84 -0.50
C ALA A 98 6.78 13.17 -1.70
N ILE A 99 5.73 12.38 -1.93
CA ILE A 99 4.77 12.56 -3.02
C ILE A 99 3.72 13.62 -2.66
N GLU A 100 3.23 13.64 -1.42
CA GLU A 100 2.10 14.48 -0.97
C GLU A 100 2.27 15.98 -1.29
N ASN A 101 3.50 16.49 -1.22
CA ASN A 101 3.81 17.90 -1.46
C ASN A 101 4.58 18.15 -2.77
N ASN A 102 4.61 17.18 -3.68
CA ASN A 102 5.38 17.29 -4.91
C ASN A 102 4.61 16.68 -6.09
N GLU A 103 3.86 17.53 -6.78
CA GLU A 103 3.04 17.17 -7.95
C GLU A 103 3.85 16.43 -9.03
N LYS A 104 5.08 16.89 -9.28
CA LYS A 104 5.99 16.21 -10.23
C LYS A 104 6.29 14.77 -9.80
N LEU A 105 6.54 14.53 -8.51
CA LEU A 105 6.76 13.17 -8.01
C LEU A 105 5.50 12.32 -8.02
N LEU A 106 4.33 12.93 -7.80
CA LEU A 106 3.04 12.26 -7.93
C LEU A 106 2.82 11.75 -9.36
N LEU A 107 3.00 12.63 -10.36
CA LEU A 107 2.87 12.24 -11.78
C LEU A 107 3.83 11.11 -12.16
N LEU A 108 5.09 11.20 -11.73
CA LEU A 108 6.08 10.15 -11.97
C LEU A 108 5.72 8.83 -11.28
N TYR A 109 5.22 8.90 -10.05
CA TYR A 109 4.76 7.74 -9.30
C TYR A 109 3.58 7.05 -9.98
N ASP A 110 2.57 7.81 -10.42
CA ASP A 110 1.35 7.27 -11.03
C ASP A 110 1.65 6.49 -12.32
N ILE A 111 2.59 6.95 -13.14
CA ILE A 111 3.06 6.22 -14.33
C ILE A 111 3.59 4.83 -13.95
N ILE A 112 4.30 4.73 -12.82
CA ILE A 112 4.84 3.45 -12.35
C ILE A 112 3.77 2.62 -11.61
N ASP A 113 2.88 3.23 -10.82
CA ASP A 113 1.83 2.50 -10.07
C ASP A 113 0.82 1.83 -10.99
N THR A 114 0.48 2.49 -12.10
CA THR A 114 -0.44 1.97 -13.12
C THR A 114 0.16 0.85 -13.97
N HIS A 115 1.49 0.76 -14.04
CA HIS A 115 2.16 -0.20 -14.90
C HIS A 115 2.15 -1.62 -14.28
N PRO A 116 1.63 -2.66 -14.98
CA PRO A 116 1.37 -4.00 -14.40
C PRO A 116 2.57 -4.67 -13.72
N MET A 117 3.77 -4.50 -14.28
CA MET A 117 5.00 -5.08 -13.73
C MET A 117 5.32 -4.61 -12.30
N PHE A 118 4.89 -3.39 -11.93
CA PHE A 118 5.18 -2.81 -10.63
C PHE A 118 4.03 -2.91 -9.65
N GLN A 119 2.85 -3.40 -10.05
CA GLN A 119 1.64 -3.43 -9.21
C GLN A 119 1.88 -4.05 -7.83
N SER A 120 2.62 -5.18 -7.79
CA SER A 120 2.99 -5.91 -6.56
C SER A 120 4.14 -5.30 -5.75
N LYS A 121 4.73 -4.19 -6.20
CA LYS A 121 5.88 -3.56 -5.55
C LYS A 121 5.39 -2.56 -4.51
N ASN A 122 6.15 -2.46 -3.42
CA ASN A 122 5.88 -1.46 -2.39
C ASN A 122 6.08 -0.04 -2.98
N SER A 123 5.23 0.91 -2.56
CA SER A 123 5.24 2.31 -2.96
C SER A 123 6.62 2.96 -2.95
N LYS A 124 7.47 2.68 -1.94
CA LYS A 124 8.84 3.23 -1.91
C LYS A 124 9.68 2.81 -3.11
N TYR A 125 9.53 1.56 -3.56
CA TYR A 125 10.26 1.06 -4.72
C TYR A 125 9.63 1.52 -6.04
N LYS A 126 8.32 1.74 -6.09
CA LYS A 126 7.66 2.37 -7.24
C LYS A 126 8.18 3.79 -7.45
N LEU A 127 8.19 4.61 -6.39
CA LEU A 127 8.76 5.95 -6.41
C LEU A 127 10.26 5.93 -6.76
N ALA A 128 11.02 5.01 -6.16
CA ALA A 128 12.44 4.85 -6.46
C ALA A 128 12.71 4.51 -7.93
N VAL A 129 11.90 3.65 -8.55
CA VAL A 129 12.00 3.34 -9.98
C VAL A 129 11.65 4.56 -10.82
N ALA A 130 10.58 5.26 -10.47
CA ALA A 130 10.16 6.47 -11.18
C ALA A 130 11.30 7.51 -11.22
N LEU A 131 11.87 7.81 -10.05
CA LEU A 131 13.03 8.69 -9.90
C LEU A 131 14.23 8.17 -10.68
N TYR A 132 14.57 6.89 -10.56
CA TYR A 132 15.74 6.32 -11.24
C TYR A 132 15.66 6.46 -12.76
N LEU A 133 14.47 6.27 -13.34
CA LEU A 133 14.25 6.35 -14.77
C LEU A 133 14.21 7.80 -15.28
N TYR A 134 13.64 8.71 -14.51
CA TYR A 134 13.46 10.10 -14.91
C TYR A 134 14.64 11.01 -14.54
N ASP A 135 15.03 11.02 -13.27
CA ASP A 135 16.11 11.86 -12.73
C ASP A 135 16.97 11.07 -11.73
N LYS A 136 18.05 10.50 -12.25
CA LYS A 136 19.00 9.72 -11.46
C LYS A 136 19.68 10.54 -10.35
N ARG A 137 19.80 11.87 -10.50
CA ARG A 137 20.38 12.74 -9.46
C ARG A 137 19.43 12.82 -8.27
N GLU A 138 18.15 13.10 -8.54
CA GLU A 138 17.10 13.11 -7.51
C GLU A 138 16.93 11.74 -6.85
N PHE A 139 16.99 10.65 -7.62
CA PHE A 139 17.03 9.30 -7.06
C PHE A 139 18.16 9.13 -6.03
N ASN A 140 19.39 9.53 -6.37
CA ASN A 140 20.52 9.39 -5.46
C ASN A 140 20.33 10.22 -4.18
N ARG A 141 19.71 11.40 -4.28
CA ARG A 141 19.39 12.27 -3.14
C ARG A 141 18.34 11.65 -2.22
N LEU A 142 17.23 11.16 -2.78
CA LEU A 142 16.08 10.68 -2.02
C LEU A 142 16.17 9.21 -1.58
N SER A 143 16.93 8.38 -2.29
CA SER A 143 17.03 6.93 -2.01
C SER A 143 17.46 6.61 -0.57
N ARG A 144 18.33 7.45 0.01
CA ARG A 144 18.76 7.34 1.41
C ARG A 144 17.60 7.54 2.38
N ASN A 145 16.77 8.56 2.14
CA ASN A 145 15.62 8.90 2.98
C ASN A 145 14.47 7.90 2.80
N LEU A 146 14.39 7.25 1.64
CA LEU A 146 13.36 6.27 1.31
C LEU A 146 13.68 4.85 1.83
N ASN A 147 14.79 4.63 2.54
CA ASN A 147 15.19 3.31 3.06
C ASN A 147 15.14 2.21 1.98
N ILE A 148 15.71 2.51 0.82
CA ILE A 148 15.75 1.61 -0.34
C ILE A 148 16.91 0.63 -0.19
N SER A 149 16.62 -0.67 -0.21
CA SER A 149 17.67 -1.68 -0.28
C SER A 149 18.28 -1.69 -1.68
N GLU A 150 19.56 -1.33 -1.79
CA GLU A 150 20.28 -1.31 -3.07
C GLU A 150 20.23 -2.66 -3.79
N LYS A 151 20.42 -3.76 -3.04
CA LYS A 151 20.31 -5.13 -3.56
C LYS A 151 18.93 -5.41 -4.18
N TYR A 152 17.86 -5.02 -3.49
CA TYR A 152 16.50 -5.23 -3.99
C TYR A 152 16.19 -4.31 -5.17
N MET A 153 16.64 -3.06 -5.12
CA MET A 153 16.49 -2.10 -6.22
C MET A 153 17.17 -2.59 -7.49
N LYS A 154 18.42 -3.05 -7.39
CA LYS A 154 19.15 -3.66 -8.53
C LYS A 154 18.37 -4.83 -9.12
N LYS A 155 17.79 -5.69 -8.27
CA LYS A 155 16.94 -6.83 -8.71
C LYS A 155 15.67 -6.39 -9.42
N ILE A 156 15.07 -5.24 -9.06
CA ILE A 156 13.94 -4.69 -9.80
C ILE A 156 14.41 -4.18 -11.16
N LEU A 157 15.47 -3.36 -11.18
CA LEU A 157 15.97 -2.70 -12.39
C LEU A 157 16.49 -3.67 -13.46
N THR A 158 17.02 -4.83 -13.07
CA THR A 158 17.47 -5.88 -14.00
C THR A 158 16.32 -6.61 -14.67
N LYS A 159 15.12 -6.61 -14.08
CA LYS A 159 13.92 -7.23 -14.67
C LYS A 159 13.24 -6.37 -15.72
N ILE A 160 13.53 -5.06 -15.72
CA ILE A 160 12.95 -4.13 -16.67
C ILE A 160 13.71 -4.26 -18.00
N LYS A 161 13.02 -4.69 -19.06
CA LYS A 161 13.57 -4.75 -20.42
C LYS A 161 13.98 -3.35 -20.89
N ILE A 162 15.03 -3.26 -21.70
CA ILE A 162 15.55 -1.97 -22.21
C ILE A 162 14.46 -1.20 -22.98
N THR A 163 13.70 -1.89 -23.82
CA THR A 163 12.58 -1.29 -24.57
C THR A 163 11.52 -0.70 -23.63
N GLU A 164 11.22 -1.38 -22.53
CA GLU A 164 10.26 -0.90 -21.53
C GLU A 164 10.79 0.32 -20.77
N LYS A 165 12.09 0.35 -20.44
CA LYS A 165 12.72 1.52 -19.84
C LYS A 165 12.55 2.76 -20.71
N ILE A 166 12.82 2.62 -22.01
CA ILE A 166 12.71 3.73 -22.96
C ILE A 166 11.26 4.22 -23.06
N LYS A 167 10.29 3.31 -23.17
CA LYS A 167 8.86 3.66 -23.20
C LYS A 167 8.43 4.45 -21.96
N LEU A 168 8.79 3.95 -20.77
CA LEU A 168 8.49 4.63 -19.51
C LEU A 168 9.13 6.02 -19.45
N GLN A 169 10.39 6.15 -19.87
CA GLN A 169 11.09 7.44 -19.91
C GLN A 169 10.45 8.45 -20.87
N LEU A 170 10.00 8.01 -22.04
CA LEU A 170 9.29 8.88 -22.99
C LEU A 170 7.95 9.34 -22.41
N HIS A 171 7.16 8.41 -21.88
CA HIS A 171 5.87 8.71 -21.26
C HIS A 171 6.01 9.71 -20.09
N MET A 172 7.06 9.56 -19.27
CA MET A 172 7.37 10.49 -18.18
C MET A 172 7.73 11.89 -18.69
N ARG A 173 8.45 12.00 -19.81
CA ARG A 173 8.81 13.31 -20.40
C ARG A 173 7.60 14.01 -20.99
N GLU A 174 6.74 13.28 -21.69
CA GLU A 174 5.50 13.81 -22.26
C GLU A 174 4.59 14.37 -21.17
N ARG A 175 4.33 13.58 -20.12
CA ARG A 175 3.47 13.96 -18.97
C ARG A 175 3.95 15.17 -18.18
N LEU A 176 5.24 15.49 -18.19
CA LEU A 176 5.82 16.58 -17.41
C LEU A 176 6.10 17.85 -18.23
N ASN A 177 5.96 17.78 -19.55
CA ASN A 177 6.07 18.92 -20.46
C ASN A 177 4.69 19.46 -20.90
N THR A 178 3.61 18.88 -20.39
CA THR A 178 2.22 19.32 -20.60
C THR A 178 1.77 20.09 -19.37
#